data_AF-A0A1J5S723-F1
#
_entry.id   AF-A0A1J5S723-F1
#
_cell.length_a   1.000
_cell.length_b   1.000
_cell.length_c   1.000
_cell.angle_alpha   90.00
_cell.angle_beta   90.00
_cell.angle_gamma   90.00
#
_symmetry.space_group_name_H-M   'P 1'
#
loop_
_entity.id
_entity.type
_entity.pdbx_description
1 polymer ?
#
loop_
_entity_poly.entity_id
_entity_poly.type
_entity_poly.pdbx_seq_one_letter_code
_entity_poly.pdbx_strand_id
1 'polypeptide(L)'
;MSAKTLEPIVYGKQIVNGLVVRPDSRSVVRKSLEGHPVVVESNNDYINLYHVFERLVKIEKLGDMRLVRKQIGESRWILYAVSEKNSLPKVPLDQGYDPKRGRYKRYAEQLAGGNALTFSDKSEAIKARRAWQLYIPAERRRNLRSSVRMVGKSGRYLVCLLPKSKR
;
A
#
# COMPACT_ATOMS: atom_id res chain seq x y z
N MET A 1 -11.37 23.74 14.35
CA MET A 1 -12.33 22.70 14.83
C MET A 1 -11.62 21.36 14.82
N SER A 2 -11.49 20.69 15.96
CA SER A 2 -10.86 19.36 16.04
C SER A 2 -11.82 18.34 15.42
N ALA A 3 -11.41 17.69 14.32
CA ALA A 3 -12.22 16.64 13.71
C ALA A 3 -12.37 15.50 14.72
N LYS A 4 -13.59 15.29 15.24
CA LYS A 4 -13.91 14.08 16.01
C LYS A 4 -13.51 12.88 15.14
N THR A 5 -12.51 12.14 15.59
CA THR A 5 -12.05 10.95 14.87
C THR A 5 -13.11 9.89 15.11
N LEU A 6 -13.98 9.68 14.13
CA LEU A 6 -15.02 8.66 14.19
C LEU A 6 -14.37 7.27 14.20
N GLU A 7 -14.99 6.32 14.91
CA GLU A 7 -14.46 4.96 14.99
C GLU A 7 -14.40 4.30 13.60
N PRO A 8 -13.29 3.63 13.27
CA PRO A 8 -13.12 2.97 11.99
C PRO A 8 -14.02 1.73 11.87
N ILE A 9 -14.68 1.60 10.72
CA ILE A 9 -15.50 0.44 10.37
C ILE A 9 -14.60 -0.61 9.74
N VAL A 10 -14.63 -1.83 10.27
CA VAL A 10 -13.88 -2.95 9.67
C VAL A 10 -14.72 -3.63 8.59
N TYR A 11 -14.26 -3.57 7.35
CA TYR A 11 -14.83 -4.28 6.22
C TYR A 11 -13.99 -5.51 5.90
N GLY A 12 -14.44 -6.65 6.42
CA GLY A 12 -13.79 -7.95 6.28
C GLY A 12 -14.78 -9.08 6.53
N LYS A 13 -14.32 -10.33 6.36
CA LYS A 13 -15.10 -11.51 6.75
C LYS A 13 -15.17 -11.56 8.27
N GLN A 14 -16.37 -11.71 8.82
CA GLN A 14 -16.62 -11.83 10.25
C GLN A 14 -17.36 -13.13 10.52
N ILE A 15 -17.08 -13.76 11.66
CA ILE A 15 -17.82 -14.94 12.11
C ILE A 15 -18.88 -14.46 13.07
N VAL A 16 -20.15 -14.59 12.68
CA VAL A 16 -21.30 -14.26 13.52
C VAL A 16 -22.14 -15.53 13.63
N ASN A 17 -22.27 -16.07 14.85
CA ASN A 17 -23.02 -17.30 15.12
C ASN A 17 -22.58 -18.49 14.23
N GLY A 18 -21.27 -18.62 13.98
CA GLY A 18 -20.71 -19.67 13.12
C GLY A 18 -20.85 -19.45 11.61
N LEU A 19 -21.51 -18.36 11.18
CA LEU A 19 -21.63 -17.99 9.77
C LEU A 19 -20.57 -16.96 9.39
N VAL A 20 -19.95 -17.16 8.23
CA VAL A 20 -19.03 -16.18 7.63
C VAL A 20 -19.86 -15.12 6.93
N VAL A 21 -19.99 -13.97 7.57
CA VAL A 21 -20.71 -12.80 7.05
C VAL A 21 -19.74 -11.71 6.64
N ARG A 22 -20.17 -10.86 5.71
CA ARG A 22 -19.44 -9.65 5.33
C ARG A 22 -20.39 -8.46 5.47
N PRO A 23 -19.93 -7.31 5.99
CA PRO A 23 -20.77 -6.12 6.04
C PRO A 23 -21.28 -5.72 4.66
N ASP A 24 -22.49 -5.17 4.58
CA ASP A 24 -23.04 -4.68 3.32
C ASP A 24 -22.18 -3.55 2.76
N SER A 25 -21.72 -3.72 1.52
CA SER A 25 -20.78 -2.80 0.88
C SER A 25 -21.39 -1.40 0.71
N ARG A 26 -22.68 -1.28 0.40
CA ARG A 26 -23.34 0.02 0.21
C ARG A 26 -23.44 0.79 1.53
N SER A 27 -23.87 0.12 2.60
CA SER A 27 -23.93 0.70 3.94
C SER A 27 -22.57 1.21 4.41
N VAL A 28 -21.52 0.40 4.20
CA VAL A 28 -20.14 0.75 4.57
C VAL A 28 -19.64 1.97 3.81
N VAL A 29 -19.88 2.04 2.49
CA VAL A 29 -19.50 3.19 1.68
C VAL A 29 -20.27 4.46 2.09
N ARG A 30 -21.57 4.35 2.42
CA ARG A 30 -22.35 5.49 2.92
C ARG A 30 -21.79 6.05 4.22
N LYS A 31 -21.47 5.19 5.19
CA LYS A 31 -20.79 5.62 6.40
C LYS A 31 -19.43 6.26 6.10
N SER A 32 -18.72 5.78 5.08
CA SER A 32 -17.47 6.43 4.66
C SER A 32 -17.68 7.84 4.10
N LEU A 33 -18.75 8.06 3.33
CA LEU A 33 -19.16 9.38 2.86
C LEU A 33 -19.55 10.33 4.02
N GLU A 34 -20.07 9.79 5.12
CA GLU A 34 -20.33 10.52 6.37
C GLU A 34 -19.06 10.82 7.18
N GLY A 35 -17.89 10.36 6.72
CA GLY A 35 -16.60 10.60 7.33
C GLY A 35 -16.08 9.47 8.22
N HIS A 36 -16.77 8.33 8.29
CA HIS A 36 -16.24 7.17 9.00
C HIS A 36 -15.07 6.55 8.21
N PRO A 37 -13.91 6.31 8.86
CA PRO A 37 -12.86 5.54 8.22
C PRO A 37 -13.32 4.11 7.97
N VAL A 38 -12.91 3.50 6.85
CA VAL A 38 -13.16 2.07 6.59
C VAL A 38 -11.85 1.33 6.50
N VAL A 39 -11.64 0.33 7.35
CA VAL A 39 -10.47 -0.54 7.33
C VAL A 39 -10.77 -1.77 6.47
N VAL A 40 -9.86 -2.09 5.55
CA VAL A 40 -9.90 -3.30 4.72
C VAL A 40 -8.63 -4.11 4.90
N GLU A 41 -8.77 -5.43 4.84
CA GLU A 41 -7.66 -6.39 5.06
C GLU A 41 -7.18 -7.04 3.75
N SER A 42 -7.77 -6.68 2.61
CA SER A 42 -7.35 -7.18 1.31
C SER A 42 -7.50 -6.13 0.21
N ASN A 43 -6.68 -6.25 -0.83
CA ASN A 43 -6.82 -5.43 -2.04
C ASN A 43 -8.15 -5.69 -2.75
N ASN A 44 -8.67 -6.91 -2.71
CA ASN A 44 -9.94 -7.26 -3.35
C ASN A 44 -11.11 -6.56 -2.66
N ASP A 45 -11.10 -6.46 -1.33
CA ASP A 45 -12.11 -5.73 -0.58
C ASP A 45 -12.10 -4.25 -0.92
N TYR A 46 -10.92 -3.65 -1.10
CA TYR A 46 -10.80 -2.28 -1.60
C TYR A 46 -11.43 -2.10 -2.99
N ILE A 47 -11.11 -2.97 -3.96
CA ILE A 47 -11.63 -2.88 -5.33
C ILE A 47 -13.16 -2.93 -5.33
N ASN A 48 -13.74 -3.83 -4.54
CA ASN A 48 -15.19 -3.94 -4.39
C ASN A 48 -15.82 -2.65 -3.85
N LEU A 49 -15.26 -2.11 -2.76
CA LEU A 49 -15.75 -0.85 -2.18
C LEU A 49 -15.58 0.34 -3.11
N TYR A 50 -14.48 0.38 -3.88
CA TYR A 50 -14.23 1.43 -4.86
C TYR A 50 -15.31 1.48 -5.94
N HIS A 51 -15.68 0.32 -6.51
CA HIS A 51 -16.76 0.27 -7.50
C HIS A 51 -18.14 0.63 -6.93
N VAL A 52 -18.41 0.29 -5.66
CA VAL A 52 -19.65 0.68 -4.98
C VAL A 52 -19.67 2.20 -4.75
N PHE A 53 -18.53 2.77 -4.35
CA PHE A 53 -18.35 4.20 -4.21
C PHE A 53 -18.57 4.97 -5.50
N GLU A 54 -17.94 4.57 -6.61
CA GLU A 54 -18.12 5.25 -7.90
C GLU A 54 -19.59 5.27 -8.34
N ARG A 55 -20.30 4.14 -8.16
CA ARG A 55 -21.73 4.07 -8.46
C ARG A 55 -22.55 5.00 -7.57
N LEU A 56 -22.29 5.02 -6.26
CA LEU A 56 -23.01 5.89 -5.33
C LEU A 56 -22.78 7.37 -5.62
N VAL A 57 -21.52 7.79 -5.84
CA VAL A 57 -21.20 9.18 -6.20
C VAL A 57 -21.94 9.61 -7.47
N LYS A 58 -22.01 8.72 -8.48
CA LYS A 58 -22.74 8.99 -9.73
C LYS A 58 -24.25 9.09 -9.53
N ILE A 59 -24.85 8.19 -8.75
CA ILE A 59 -26.30 8.15 -8.51
C ILE A 59 -26.76 9.33 -7.63
N GLU A 60 -26.03 9.58 -6.55
CA GLU A 60 -26.38 10.59 -5.53
C GLU A 60 -25.82 11.98 -5.87
N LYS A 61 -25.15 12.14 -7.03
CA LYS A 61 -24.58 13.40 -7.54
C LYS A 61 -23.69 14.12 -6.51
N LEU A 62 -22.84 13.36 -5.82
CA LEU A 62 -22.03 13.85 -4.69
C LEU A 62 -20.84 14.75 -5.09
N GLY A 63 -20.75 15.14 -6.37
CA GLY A 63 -19.69 16.00 -6.90
C GLY A 63 -18.31 15.36 -6.87
N ASP A 64 -17.29 16.19 -6.61
CA ASP A 64 -15.86 15.82 -6.66
C ASP A 64 -15.41 15.09 -5.38
N MET A 65 -16.04 13.94 -5.11
CA MET A 65 -15.67 13.04 -4.02
C MET A 65 -14.70 11.99 -4.55
N ARG A 66 -13.65 11.72 -3.77
CA ARG A 66 -12.68 10.66 -4.04
C ARG A 66 -12.53 9.70 -2.86
N LEU A 67 -12.37 8.42 -3.18
CA LEU A 67 -12.04 7.40 -2.18
C LEU A 67 -10.52 7.29 -2.05
N VAL A 68 -9.98 7.81 -0.96
CA VAL A 68 -8.55 7.78 -0.68
C VAL A 68 -8.22 6.54 0.13
N ARG A 69 -7.20 5.79 -0.31
CA ARG A 69 -6.66 4.63 0.38
C ARG A 69 -5.30 4.95 0.99
N LYS A 70 -5.10 4.63 2.27
CA LYS A 70 -3.80 4.66 2.96
C LYS A 70 -3.51 3.29 3.57
N GLN A 71 -2.29 2.80 3.38
CA GLN A 71 -1.86 1.56 4.02
C GLN A 71 -1.45 1.87 5.47
N ILE A 72 -1.93 1.05 6.42
CA ILE A 72 -1.67 1.19 7.86
C ILE A 72 -0.91 -0.01 8.45
N GLY A 73 -0.86 -1.13 7.72
CA GLY A 73 -0.13 -2.35 8.06
C GLY A 73 0.20 -3.17 6.80
N GLU A 74 0.91 -4.30 6.94
CA GLU A 74 1.37 -5.10 5.78
C GLU A 74 0.23 -5.52 4.85
N SER A 75 -0.92 -5.91 5.41
CA SER A 75 -2.14 -6.28 4.68
C SER A 75 -3.36 -5.50 5.17
N ARG A 76 -3.17 -4.29 5.69
CA ARG A 76 -4.26 -3.46 6.23
C ARG A 76 -4.24 -2.08 5.60
N TRP A 77 -5.38 -1.63 5.11
CA TRP A 77 -5.58 -0.30 4.56
C TRP A 77 -6.77 0.37 5.24
N ILE A 78 -6.72 1.70 5.28
CA ILE A 78 -7.83 2.54 5.68
C ILE A 78 -8.29 3.36 4.47
N LEU A 79 -9.59 3.51 4.34
CA LEU A 79 -10.27 4.21 3.26
C LEU A 79 -11.03 5.41 3.83
N TYR A 80 -10.98 6.52 3.10
CA TYR A 80 -11.75 7.73 3.40
C TYR A 80 -12.38 8.25 2.13
N ALA A 81 -13.68 8.54 2.17
CA ALA A 81 -14.27 9.40 1.17
C ALA A 81 -14.00 10.86 1.57
N VAL A 82 -13.36 11.62 0.68
CA VAL A 82 -13.07 13.04 0.90
C VAL A 82 -13.39 13.82 -0.36
N SER A 83 -13.86 15.05 -0.20
CA SER A 83 -13.89 16.00 -1.31
C SER A 83 -12.46 16.27 -1.79
N GLU A 84 -12.25 16.46 -3.09
CA GLU A 84 -10.93 16.78 -3.64
C GLU A 84 -10.28 18.01 -3.00
N LYS A 85 -11.11 18.96 -2.52
CA LYS A 85 -10.68 20.21 -1.88
C LYS A 85 -10.22 20.03 -0.42
N ASN A 86 -10.55 18.90 0.21
CA ASN A 86 -10.24 18.67 1.62
C ASN A 86 -8.84 18.06 1.80
N SER A 87 -8.17 18.51 2.87
CA SER A 87 -6.89 17.95 3.27
C SER A 87 -7.06 16.49 3.72
N LEU A 88 -6.09 15.65 3.33
CA LEU A 88 -6.14 14.22 3.64
C LEU A 88 -6.00 14.02 5.16
N PRO A 89 -6.88 13.23 5.81
CA PRO A 89 -6.75 12.95 7.23
C PRO A 89 -5.39 12.32 7.55
N LYS A 90 -4.74 12.77 8.62
CA LYS A 90 -3.56 12.10 9.17
C LYS A 90 -4.04 10.83 9.85
N VAL A 91 -3.40 9.71 9.52
CA VAL A 91 -3.79 8.39 10.02
C VAL A 91 -2.68 7.87 10.90
N PRO A 92 -2.99 7.39 12.13
CA PRO A 92 -2.02 6.65 12.92
C PRO A 92 -1.68 5.34 12.20
N LEU A 93 -0.39 5.08 12.01
CA LEU A 93 0.11 3.82 11.47
C LEU A 93 0.09 2.77 12.59
N ASP A 94 -0.11 1.50 12.26
CA ASP A 94 0.05 0.43 13.26
C ASP A 94 1.48 0.48 13.84
N GLN A 95 1.65 0.23 15.14
CA GLN A 95 2.96 0.33 15.79
C GLN A 95 4.00 -0.54 15.06
N GLY A 96 5.08 0.09 14.58
CA GLY A 96 6.14 -0.56 13.81
C GLY A 96 5.97 -0.54 12.29
N TYR A 97 4.80 -0.17 11.77
CA TYR A 97 4.57 -0.01 10.34
C TYR A 97 5.03 1.38 9.87
N ASP A 98 6.07 1.41 9.02
CA ASP A 98 6.49 2.62 8.30
C ASP A 98 6.24 2.39 6.80
N PRO A 99 5.30 3.14 6.16
CA PRO A 99 4.98 3.02 4.73
C PRO A 99 6.20 3.21 3.81
N LYS A 100 7.18 4.01 4.24
CA LYS A 100 8.44 4.19 3.51
C LYS A 100 9.32 2.95 3.68
N ARG A 101 9.36 2.35 4.87
CA ARG A 101 10.05 1.05 5.08
C ARG A 101 9.38 -0.09 4.33
N GLY A 102 8.06 -0.15 4.26
CA GLY A 102 7.32 -1.20 3.56
C GLY A 102 7.66 -1.30 2.06
N ARG A 103 7.73 -0.16 1.38
CA ARG A 103 8.15 -0.11 -0.04
C ARG A 103 9.56 -0.66 -0.23
N TYR A 104 10.52 -0.20 0.58
CA TYR A 104 11.91 -0.60 0.47
C TYR A 104 12.16 -2.04 0.95
N LYS A 105 11.40 -2.52 1.95
CA LYS A 105 11.36 -3.91 2.39
C LYS A 105 10.85 -4.81 1.27
N ARG A 106 9.76 -4.43 0.59
CA ARG A 106 9.25 -5.15 -0.60
C ARG A 106 10.28 -5.21 -1.73
N TYR A 107 11.00 -4.12 -2.00
CA TYR A 107 12.10 -4.15 -2.98
C TYR A 107 13.21 -5.11 -2.57
N ALA A 108 13.60 -5.09 -1.29
CA ALA A 108 14.60 -5.99 -0.75
C ALA A 108 14.18 -7.47 -0.87
N GLU A 109 12.92 -7.79 -0.56
CA GLU A 109 12.35 -9.13 -0.68
C GLU A 109 12.27 -9.58 -2.15
N GLN A 110 11.81 -8.72 -3.05
CA GLN A 110 11.77 -9.03 -4.49
C GLN A 110 13.18 -9.31 -5.04
N LEU A 111 14.16 -8.49 -4.67
CA LEU A 111 15.57 -8.72 -5.02
C LEU A 111 16.08 -10.04 -4.43
N ALA A 112 15.80 -10.32 -3.15
CA ALA A 112 16.19 -11.57 -2.49
C ALA A 112 15.54 -12.81 -3.12
N GLY A 113 14.34 -12.66 -3.68
CA GLY A 113 13.66 -13.68 -4.49
C GLY A 113 14.19 -13.83 -5.91
N GLY A 114 15.26 -13.11 -6.28
CA GLY A 114 15.89 -13.19 -7.61
C GLY A 114 15.30 -12.27 -8.67
N ASN A 115 14.30 -11.45 -8.33
CA ASN A 115 13.70 -10.52 -9.29
C ASN A 115 14.61 -9.31 -9.52
N ALA A 116 14.66 -8.82 -10.76
CA ALA A 116 15.25 -7.53 -11.07
C ALA A 116 14.18 -6.42 -11.02
N LEU A 117 14.57 -5.23 -10.55
CA LEU A 117 13.68 -4.09 -10.40
C LEU A 117 14.10 -2.97 -11.37
N THR A 118 13.14 -2.33 -12.03
CA THR A 118 13.41 -1.27 -13.01
C THR A 118 12.78 0.05 -12.58
N PHE A 119 13.59 1.11 -12.50
CA PHE A 119 13.19 2.44 -12.06
C PHE A 119 13.40 3.47 -13.17
N SER A 120 12.61 4.54 -13.17
CA SER A 120 12.83 5.71 -14.03
C SER A 120 13.86 6.68 -13.44
N ASP A 121 14.07 6.65 -12.12
CA ASP A 121 14.97 7.55 -11.40
C ASP A 121 16.16 6.79 -10.79
N LYS A 122 17.37 7.36 -10.95
CA LYS A 122 18.62 6.85 -10.39
C LYS A 122 18.60 6.86 -8.87
N SER A 123 18.03 7.90 -8.25
CA SER A 123 18.02 8.04 -6.80
C SER A 123 17.18 6.92 -6.17
N GLU A 124 15.99 6.66 -6.72
CA GLU A 124 15.15 5.55 -6.26
C GLU A 124 15.80 4.17 -6.46
N ALA A 125 16.50 3.95 -7.59
CA ALA A 125 17.26 2.72 -7.82
C ALA A 125 18.37 2.50 -6.76
N ILE A 126 19.07 3.56 -6.37
CA ILE A 126 20.10 3.50 -5.31
C ILE A 126 19.47 3.16 -3.96
N LYS A 127 18.30 3.73 -3.64
CA LYS A 127 17.58 3.42 -2.40
C LYS A 127 17.10 1.98 -2.36
N ALA A 128 16.57 1.45 -3.46
CA ALA A 128 16.20 0.04 -3.59
C ALA A 128 17.42 -0.89 -3.37
N ARG A 129 18.58 -0.54 -3.94
CA ARG A 129 19.84 -1.27 -3.69
C ARG A 129 20.23 -1.28 -2.21
N ARG A 130 20.19 -0.11 -1.55
CA ARG A 130 20.53 0.03 -0.12
C ARG A 130 19.54 -0.71 0.78
N ALA A 131 18.27 -0.72 0.41
CA ALA A 131 17.23 -1.44 1.14
C ALA A 131 17.52 -2.93 1.22
N TRP A 132 17.99 -3.55 0.13
CA TRP A 132 18.39 -4.96 0.16
C TRP A 132 19.53 -5.23 1.15
N GLN A 133 20.53 -4.34 1.21
CA GLN A 133 21.64 -4.49 2.17
C GLN A 133 21.18 -4.34 3.62
N LEU A 134 20.17 -3.49 3.86
CA LEU A 134 19.62 -3.20 5.17
C LEU A 134 18.68 -4.29 5.68
N TYR A 135 17.74 -4.75 4.85
CA TYR A 135 16.68 -5.66 5.28
C TYR A 135 17.03 -7.14 5.14
N ILE A 136 18.00 -7.51 4.30
CA ILE A 136 18.38 -8.91 4.10
C ILE A 136 19.61 -9.25 4.96
N PRO A 137 19.53 -10.28 5.83
CA PRO A 137 20.66 -10.68 6.68
C PRO A 137 21.92 -11.03 5.88
N ALA A 138 23.09 -10.79 6.48
CA ALA A 138 24.39 -10.98 5.83
C ALA A 138 24.61 -12.41 5.29
N GLU A 139 24.06 -13.42 5.99
CA GLU A 139 24.10 -14.83 5.60
C GLU A 139 23.45 -15.07 4.23
N ARG A 140 22.24 -14.52 4.03
CA ARG A 140 21.51 -14.61 2.76
C ARG A 140 22.16 -13.79 1.64
N ARG A 141 23.04 -12.83 1.99
CA ARG A 141 23.82 -12.00 1.04
C ARG A 141 25.20 -12.58 0.72
N ARG A 142 25.65 -13.64 1.40
CA ARG A 142 27.06 -14.06 1.42
C ARG A 142 27.67 -14.19 0.02
N ASN A 143 26.93 -14.77 -0.93
CA ASN A 143 27.38 -15.03 -2.30
C ASN A 143 26.81 -14.06 -3.35
N LEU A 144 26.07 -13.04 -2.94
CA LEU A 144 25.36 -12.11 -3.84
C LEU A 144 25.85 -10.68 -3.65
N ARG A 145 25.87 -9.90 -4.73
CA ARG A 145 26.08 -8.46 -4.72
C ARG A 145 24.95 -7.76 -5.45
N SER A 146 24.48 -6.66 -4.88
CA SER A 146 23.47 -5.80 -5.51
C SER A 146 24.14 -4.84 -6.50
N SER A 147 23.64 -4.76 -7.74
CA SER A 147 24.11 -3.86 -8.80
C SER A 147 23.01 -2.90 -9.24
N VAL A 148 23.39 -1.70 -9.68
CA VAL A 148 22.51 -0.73 -10.33
C VAL A 148 23.14 -0.42 -11.69
N ARG A 149 22.39 -0.58 -12.78
CA ARG A 149 22.88 -0.33 -14.15
C ARG A 149 21.82 0.41 -14.95
N MET A 150 22.22 1.30 -15.84
CA MET A 150 21.30 1.92 -16.79
C MET A 150 21.00 0.94 -17.92
N VAL A 151 19.72 0.80 -18.30
CA VAL A 151 19.27 -0.12 -19.35
C VAL A 151 19.20 0.62 -20.68
N GLY A 152 20.27 0.51 -21.48
CA GLY A 152 20.33 1.07 -22.83
C GLY A 152 20.03 2.58 -22.90
N LYS A 153 19.47 3.03 -24.04
CA LYS A 153 19.07 4.43 -24.28
C LYS A 153 17.75 4.83 -23.59
N SER A 154 17.11 3.91 -22.85
CA SER A 154 15.78 4.15 -22.25
C SER A 154 15.78 5.11 -21.06
N GLY A 155 16.97 5.43 -20.51
CA GLY A 155 17.12 6.24 -19.30
C GLY A 155 16.65 5.53 -18.01
N ARG A 156 16.25 4.26 -18.08
CA ARG A 156 15.80 3.47 -16.92
C ARG A 156 16.96 2.79 -16.22
N TYR A 157 16.81 2.58 -14.92
CA TYR A 157 17.80 1.97 -14.03
C TYR A 157 17.33 0.60 -13.55
N LEU A 158 18.10 -0.43 -13.85
CA LEU A 158 17.90 -1.79 -13.37
C LEU A 158 18.67 -2.00 -12.07
N VAL A 159 18.00 -2.60 -11.09
CA VAL A 159 18.59 -3.10 -9.86
C VAL A 159 18.44 -4.60 -9.85
N CYS A 160 19.56 -5.32 -9.71
CA CYS A 160 19.57 -6.77 -9.68
C CYS A 160 20.61 -7.30 -8.70
N LEU A 161 20.47 -8.57 -8.34
CA LEU A 161 21.50 -9.31 -7.61
C LEU A 161 22.34 -10.11 -8.60
N LEU A 162 23.65 -10.03 -8.44
CA LEU A 162 24.63 -10.78 -9.21
C LEU A 162 25.43 -11.66 -8.26
N PRO A 163 25.92 -12.83 -8.70
CA PRO A 163 26.92 -13.56 -7.96
C PRO A 163 28.12 -12.67 -7.65
N LYS A 164 28.70 -12.80 -6.46
CA LYS A 164 30.05 -12.30 -6.20
C LYS A 164 30.99 -13.16 -7.04
N SER A 165 31.82 -12.54 -7.89
CA SER A 165 32.89 -13.27 -8.56
C SER A 165 33.81 -13.84 -7.48
N LYS A 166 34.17 -15.13 -7.59
CA LYS A 166 35.30 -15.64 -6.84
C LYS A 166 36.51 -14.80 -7.25
N ARG A 167 37.10 -14.09 -6.29
CA ARG A 167 38.49 -13.64 -6.44
C ARG A 167 39.39 -14.85 -6.24
#